data_AF-M5RND0-F1
#
_entry.id   AF-M5RND0-F1
#
_cell.length_a   1.000
_cell.length_b   1.000
_cell.length_c   1.000
_cell.angle_alpha   90.00
_cell.angle_beta   90.00
_cell.angle_gamma   90.00
#
_symmetry.space_group_name_H-M   'P 1'
#
loop_
_entity.id
_entity.type
_entity.pdbx_description
1 polymer ?
#
loop_
_entity_poly.entity_id
_entity_poly.type
_entity_poly.pdbx_seq_one_letter_code
_entity_poly.pdbx_strand_id
1 'polypeptide(L)'
;MNADRYARVRDLFFAADELSGPARQNFLENEIGDDKELMAEVLSLLGEHDAEHAQREGAKALPVPAPRELGQPVDVLEDAVEKAEPRRAAEATKVPSTSELTYPPRKKLSRKKSSRTKPSQPDPLDTKRGEKKVSASEITQRGAERTHASPKDFESRGSKDRTSPSELLLASKSRRARRINSGWLWLAAVLPTLVVGYLTYHSVSDSVQLALRNELTGVSNSVELATGRFLDDKAQLVQSWARQSLIRDSILGLVELSDRKSKLDVAESSPLAAQILSELKVLSGKPDVKFVVWNQSFTTIASWREDHSDLGQPVIPSGTSDVARVLRGETVVYGPDRGDGPASLTEVEVGTADESIEPMMACIVPIRDENSEVVAALLVNSIGLFKEFNELFHESSVTSGLDIYAINRDGKMISVSPHAASLFHRSQFDMDPDTIVASLRVSDPGAVITDSIRDQLVRRSLPLTESASSATLGESLVRLDPYSNYARR
;
A
#
# COMPACT_ATOMS: atom_id res chain seq x y z
N MET A 1 41.20 24.96 -16.18
CA MET A 1 40.92 23.52 -16.13
C MET A 1 40.66 23.03 -17.54
N ASN A 2 41.33 21.98 -18.01
CA ASN A 2 41.10 21.43 -19.35
C ASN A 2 39.79 20.62 -19.36
N ALA A 3 39.04 20.66 -20.47
CA ALA A 3 37.77 19.97 -20.60
C ALA A 3 37.88 18.46 -20.31
N ASP A 4 38.97 17.82 -20.75
CA ASP A 4 39.22 16.40 -20.52
C ASP A 4 39.46 16.07 -19.03
N ARG A 5 40.18 16.96 -18.31
CA ARG A 5 40.41 16.81 -16.87
C ARG A 5 39.10 16.93 -16.10
N TYR A 6 38.24 17.89 -16.47
CA TYR A 6 36.92 18.04 -15.86
C TYR A 6 36.02 16.82 -16.09
N ALA A 7 35.99 16.29 -17.32
CA ALA A 7 35.24 15.06 -17.62
C ALA A 7 35.72 13.89 -16.78
N ARG A 8 37.06 13.71 -16.65
CA ARG A 8 37.64 12.66 -15.81
C ARG A 8 37.32 12.84 -14.32
N VAL A 9 37.40 14.06 -13.78
CA VAL A 9 37.01 14.36 -12.38
C VAL A 9 35.55 13.98 -12.14
N ARG A 10 34.65 14.37 -13.05
CA ARG A 10 33.21 14.11 -12.93
C ARG A 10 32.91 12.61 -12.92
N ASP A 11 33.52 11.85 -13.83
CA ASP A 11 33.26 10.42 -13.94
C ASP A 11 33.81 9.65 -12.72
N LEU A 12 35.00 10.04 -12.23
CA LEU A 12 35.58 9.49 -10.99
C LEU A 12 34.74 9.84 -9.76
N PHE A 13 34.22 11.07 -9.69
CA PHE A 13 33.37 11.52 -8.59
C PHE A 13 32.11 10.66 -8.48
N PHE A 14 31.36 10.46 -9.57
CA PHE A 14 30.14 9.67 -9.53
C PHE A 14 30.38 8.19 -9.18
N ALA A 15 31.46 7.59 -9.71
CA ALA A 15 31.80 6.21 -9.37
C ALA A 15 32.26 6.06 -7.91
N ALA A 16 32.96 7.06 -7.37
CA ALA A 16 33.45 7.04 -5.99
C ALA A 16 32.36 7.36 -4.95
N ASP A 17 31.37 8.18 -5.30
CA ASP A 17 30.25 8.55 -4.42
C ASP A 17 29.42 7.33 -3.99
N GLU A 18 29.28 6.34 -4.87
CA GLU A 18 28.56 5.08 -4.59
C GLU A 18 29.30 4.14 -3.64
N LEU A 19 30.60 4.34 -3.42
CA LEU A 19 31.44 3.47 -2.61
C LEU A 19 31.61 4.03 -1.18
N SER A 20 31.61 3.14 -0.18
CA SER A 20 31.79 3.51 1.23
C SER A 20 33.28 3.57 1.62
N GLY A 21 33.63 4.54 2.48
CA GLY A 21 34.93 4.75 3.14
C GLY A 21 36.16 4.10 2.48
N PRO A 22 36.63 2.94 2.96
CA PRO A 22 37.86 2.32 2.47
C PRO A 22 37.76 1.79 1.03
N ALA A 23 36.59 1.38 0.56
CA ALA A 23 36.39 0.93 -0.82
C ALA A 23 36.53 2.09 -1.81
N ARG A 24 36.05 3.28 -1.42
CA ARG A 24 36.18 4.52 -2.18
C ARG A 24 37.63 4.92 -2.39
N GLN A 25 38.43 4.88 -1.32
CA GLN A 25 39.85 5.25 -1.40
C GLN A 25 40.65 4.26 -2.27
N ASN A 26 40.42 2.95 -2.08
CA ASN A 26 41.06 1.92 -2.92
C ASN A 26 40.66 2.05 -4.39
N PHE A 27 39.40 2.39 -4.69
CA PHE A 27 38.94 2.62 -6.06
C PHE A 27 39.66 3.81 -6.70
N LEU A 28 39.74 4.94 -5.99
CA LEU A 28 40.43 6.14 -6.48
C LEU A 28 41.93 5.90 -6.69
N GLU A 29 42.60 5.19 -5.78
CA GLU A 29 44.01 4.83 -5.93
C GLU A 29 44.26 3.96 -7.17
N ASN A 30 43.35 3.02 -7.46
CA ASN A 30 43.46 2.16 -8.64
C ASN A 30 43.15 2.88 -9.97
N GLU A 31 42.15 3.76 -10.00
CA GLU A 31 41.69 4.42 -11.24
C GLU A 31 42.47 5.69 -11.62
N ILE A 32 43.08 6.35 -10.64
CA ILE A 32 43.83 7.60 -10.83
C ILE A 32 45.33 7.32 -11.05
N GLY A 33 45.86 6.24 -10.46
CA GLY A 33 47.29 5.92 -10.50
C GLY A 33 48.12 6.95 -9.73
N ASP A 34 49.19 7.48 -10.35
CA ASP A 34 50.16 8.37 -9.69
C ASP A 34 49.76 9.86 -9.67
N ASP A 35 48.60 10.24 -10.22
CA ASP A 35 48.16 11.64 -10.27
C ASP A 35 47.54 12.11 -8.93
N LYS A 36 48.42 12.52 -8.01
CA LYS A 36 48.03 12.99 -6.67
C LYS A 36 47.17 14.25 -6.69
N GLU A 37 47.29 15.11 -7.71
CA GLU A 37 46.49 16.32 -7.80
C GLU A 37 45.03 15.99 -8.14
N LEU A 38 44.82 15.06 -9.08
CA LEU A 38 43.49 14.60 -9.45
C LEU A 38 42.79 13.89 -8.27
N MET A 39 43.54 13.08 -7.51
CA MET A 39 43.00 12.40 -6.32
C MET A 39 42.57 13.40 -5.24
N ALA A 40 43.40 14.41 -4.96
CA ALA A 40 43.06 15.45 -3.99
C ALA A 40 41.82 16.26 -4.43
N GLU A 41 41.70 16.54 -5.72
CA GLU A 41 40.56 17.25 -6.32
C GLU A 41 39.25 16.48 -6.18
N VAL A 42 39.25 15.18 -6.51
CA VAL A 42 38.06 14.31 -6.35
C VAL A 42 37.69 14.12 -4.88
N LEU A 43 38.68 13.93 -3.99
CA LEU A 43 38.42 13.81 -2.54
C LEU A 43 37.89 15.11 -1.93
N SER A 44 38.37 16.27 -2.39
CA SER A 44 37.83 17.57 -1.97
C SER A 44 36.36 17.71 -2.36
N LEU A 45 36.01 17.35 -3.60
CA LEU A 45 34.62 17.38 -4.07
C LEU A 45 33.72 16.41 -3.30
N LEU A 46 34.20 15.19 -3.01
CA LEU A 46 33.45 14.21 -2.21
C LEU A 46 33.29 14.65 -0.75
N GLY A 47 34.24 15.43 -0.21
CA GLY A 47 34.13 16.02 1.12
C GLY A 47 33.13 17.18 1.19
N GLU A 48 33.05 17.99 0.14
CA GLU A 48 32.03 19.05 0.01
C GLU A 48 30.63 18.46 -0.28
N HIS A 49 30.58 17.35 -1.02
CA HIS A 49 29.36 16.61 -1.34
C HIS A 49 29.05 15.52 -0.30
N ASP A 50 29.27 15.81 0.97
CA ASP A 50 28.71 15.00 2.04
C ASP A 50 27.18 15.20 2.03
N ALA A 51 26.45 14.13 1.72
CA ALA A 51 25.00 14.13 1.68
C ALA A 51 24.40 14.64 3.00
N GLU A 52 25.07 14.38 4.13
CA GLU A 52 24.65 14.92 5.43
C GLU A 52 24.90 16.42 5.53
N HIS A 53 25.97 16.95 4.93
CA HIS A 53 26.24 18.38 4.91
C HIS A 53 25.24 19.14 4.04
N ALA A 54 24.92 18.61 2.86
CA ALA A 54 23.87 19.14 1.98
C ALA A 54 22.49 19.11 2.68
N GLN A 55 22.19 18.05 3.43
CA GLN A 55 20.94 17.95 4.20
C GLN A 55 20.91 18.93 5.38
N ARG A 56 22.04 19.12 6.08
CA ARG A 56 22.20 20.12 7.16
C ARG A 56 22.13 21.56 6.64
N GLU A 57 22.66 21.84 5.46
CA GLU A 57 22.60 23.17 4.83
C GLU A 57 21.20 23.46 4.27
N GLY A 58 20.57 22.48 3.61
CA GLY A 58 19.17 22.57 3.17
C GLY A 58 18.20 22.77 4.34
N ALA A 59 18.44 22.14 5.48
CA ALA A 59 17.65 22.34 6.70
C ALA A 59 17.83 23.74 7.32
N LYS A 60 18.94 24.43 7.04
CA LYS A 60 19.20 25.81 7.49
C LYS A 60 18.72 26.87 6.50
N ALA A 61 18.37 26.48 5.28
CA ALA A 61 17.88 27.43 4.29
C ALA A 61 16.54 28.00 4.76
N LEU A 62 16.51 29.32 4.95
CA LEU A 62 15.29 30.05 5.26
C LEU A 62 14.24 29.78 4.17
N PRO A 63 12.97 29.49 4.53
CA PRO A 63 11.94 29.25 3.55
C PRO A 63 11.81 30.47 2.64
N VAL A 64 12.10 30.29 1.35
CA VAL A 64 11.86 31.33 0.36
C VAL A 64 10.36 31.54 0.31
N PRO A 65 9.85 32.74 0.63
CA PRO A 65 8.42 33.01 0.54
C PRO A 65 7.98 32.72 -0.90
N ALA A 66 7.02 31.81 -1.04
CA ALA A 66 6.48 31.45 -2.35
C ALA A 66 6.08 32.74 -3.10
N PRO A 67 6.38 32.85 -4.41
CA PRO A 67 5.92 33.96 -5.21
C PRO A 67 4.40 34.08 -5.02
N ARG A 68 3.97 35.21 -4.44
CA ARG A 68 2.55 35.52 -4.26
C ARG A 68 1.86 35.31 -5.61
N GLU A 69 0.89 34.42 -5.64
CA GLU A 69 0.04 34.18 -6.80
C GLU A 69 -0.53 35.52 -7.28
N LEU A 70 -0.04 35.99 -8.42
CA LEU A 70 -0.63 37.05 -9.22
C LEU A 70 -1.98 36.54 -9.72
N GLY A 71 -3.04 36.67 -8.91
CA GLY A 71 -4.34 36.14 -9.31
C GLY A 71 -5.55 36.48 -8.45
N GLN A 72 -5.42 37.20 -7.33
CA GLN A 72 -6.60 37.68 -6.61
C GLN A 72 -6.95 39.11 -7.02
N PRO A 73 -8.14 39.36 -7.59
CA PRO A 73 -8.61 40.71 -7.86
C PRO A 73 -8.82 41.42 -6.52
N VAL A 74 -8.12 42.53 -6.35
CA VAL A 74 -8.35 43.47 -5.24
C VAL A 74 -9.65 44.18 -5.55
N ASP A 75 -10.75 43.72 -4.93
CA ASP A 75 -11.97 44.52 -4.86
C ASP A 75 -11.72 45.70 -3.94
N VAL A 76 -11.65 46.86 -4.60
CA VAL A 76 -11.58 48.18 -3.99
C VAL A 76 -12.94 48.48 -3.40
N LEU A 77 -13.01 48.67 -2.08
CA LEU A 77 -14.00 49.57 -1.49
C LEU A 77 -13.36 50.42 -0.39
N GLU A 78 -13.13 51.67 -0.78
CA GLU A 78 -12.99 52.83 0.11
C GLU A 78 -14.34 53.19 0.76
N ASP A 79 -14.24 54.01 1.82
CA ASP A 79 -15.28 54.63 2.65
C ASP A 79 -15.86 53.75 3.79
N ALA A 80 -15.84 54.14 5.08
CA ALA A 80 -15.74 55.46 5.68
C ALA A 80 -15.21 55.40 7.12
N VAL A 81 -14.56 56.50 7.49
CA VAL A 81 -14.24 56.95 8.85
C VAL A 81 -15.51 57.46 9.53
N GLU A 82 -15.88 56.95 10.73
CA GLU A 82 -16.21 57.81 11.89
C GLU A 82 -16.44 57.05 13.21
N LYS A 83 -16.17 57.80 14.29
CA LYS A 83 -16.06 57.46 15.71
C LYS A 83 -17.32 56.89 16.37
N ALA A 84 -17.15 56.05 17.40
CA ALA A 84 -17.49 56.34 18.81
C ALA A 84 -17.77 55.05 19.62
N GLU A 85 -17.02 54.85 20.71
CA GLU A 85 -17.46 54.13 21.91
C GLU A 85 -18.26 55.08 22.84
N PRO A 86 -18.87 54.64 23.96
CA PRO A 86 -19.48 53.34 24.31
C PRO A 86 -20.89 53.50 24.92
N ARG A 87 -21.70 52.43 25.04
CA ARG A 87 -22.58 52.20 26.22
C ARG A 87 -23.35 50.87 26.20
N ARG A 88 -23.40 50.28 27.41
CA ARG A 88 -24.31 49.24 27.92
C ARG A 88 -25.77 49.42 27.49
N ALA A 89 -26.46 48.32 27.19
CA ALA A 89 -27.54 47.73 28.01
C ALA A 89 -28.24 46.60 27.24
N ALA A 90 -28.80 45.68 28.03
CA ALA A 90 -29.53 44.48 27.65
C ALA A 90 -30.68 44.70 26.66
N GLU A 91 -30.98 43.70 25.84
CA GLU A 91 -32.32 43.07 25.85
C GLU A 91 -32.36 41.77 25.05
N ALA A 92 -33.26 40.92 25.50
CA ALA A 92 -33.55 39.59 25.01
C ALA A 92 -34.14 39.58 23.61
N THR A 93 -33.84 38.56 22.82
CA THR A 93 -34.75 38.12 21.75
C THR A 93 -34.69 36.61 21.57
N LYS A 94 -35.77 35.96 22.00
CA LYS A 94 -36.20 34.61 21.65
C LYS A 94 -36.42 34.50 20.14
N VAL A 95 -35.94 33.44 19.48
CA VAL A 95 -36.65 32.67 18.42
C VAL A 95 -35.93 31.31 18.21
N PRO A 96 -36.44 30.32 17.44
CA PRO A 96 -37.25 29.23 17.96
C PRO A 96 -36.65 27.82 17.75
N SER A 97 -37.26 26.89 18.47
CA SER A 97 -37.29 25.43 18.28
C SER A 97 -37.28 24.95 16.82
N THR A 98 -36.38 24.02 16.51
CA THR A 98 -36.47 23.14 15.34
C THR A 98 -36.29 21.69 15.75
N SER A 99 -37.40 20.96 15.68
CA SER A 99 -37.55 19.64 15.07
C SER A 99 -36.72 18.46 15.62
N GLU A 100 -37.34 17.72 16.53
CA GLU A 100 -37.06 16.31 16.81
C GLU A 100 -37.19 15.46 15.53
N LEU A 101 -36.12 14.75 15.17
CA LEU A 101 -36.15 13.65 14.21
C LEU A 101 -36.05 12.33 14.97
N THR A 102 -37.23 11.77 15.24
CA THR A 102 -37.46 10.47 15.86
C THR A 102 -37.01 9.34 14.93
N TYR A 103 -35.93 8.64 15.30
CA TYR A 103 -35.54 7.38 14.66
C TYR A 103 -36.26 6.19 15.32
N PRO A 104 -36.72 5.18 14.56
CA PRO A 104 -37.37 4.00 15.13
C PRO A 104 -36.37 3.05 15.81
N PRO A 105 -36.79 2.32 16.86
CA PRO A 105 -35.91 1.43 17.60
C PRO A 105 -35.59 0.16 16.81
N ARG A 106 -34.28 -0.12 16.67
CA ARG A 106 -33.73 -1.33 16.04
C ARG A 106 -33.97 -2.55 16.94
N LYS A 107 -34.68 -3.55 16.41
CA LYS A 107 -34.99 -4.82 17.09
C LYS A 107 -33.70 -5.57 17.46
N LYS A 108 -33.59 -5.92 18.75
CA LYS A 108 -32.55 -6.80 19.32
C LYS A 108 -32.77 -8.23 18.85
N LEU A 109 -31.87 -8.78 18.04
CA LEU A 109 -31.76 -10.21 17.77
C LEU A 109 -31.00 -10.85 18.94
N SER A 110 -31.73 -11.62 19.76
CA SER A 110 -31.20 -12.42 20.85
C SER A 110 -30.42 -13.61 20.30
N ARG A 111 -29.09 -13.53 20.39
CA ARG A 111 -28.19 -14.65 20.08
C ARG A 111 -28.14 -15.60 21.27
N LYS A 112 -28.80 -16.74 21.10
CA LYS A 112 -28.90 -17.85 22.05
C LYS A 112 -27.52 -18.46 22.28
N LYS A 113 -27.03 -18.40 23.53
CA LYS A 113 -25.84 -19.11 24.01
C LYS A 113 -26.15 -20.61 24.10
N SER A 114 -25.40 -21.44 23.39
CA SER A 114 -25.26 -22.87 23.70
C SER A 114 -23.83 -23.14 24.15
N SER A 115 -23.68 -23.34 25.44
CA SER A 115 -22.51 -23.91 26.09
C SER A 115 -22.45 -25.42 25.85
N ARG A 116 -21.30 -25.98 25.44
CA ARG A 116 -20.78 -27.23 26.06
C ARG A 116 -19.37 -27.62 25.61
N THR A 117 -18.54 -27.79 26.64
CA THR A 117 -17.47 -28.78 26.87
C THR A 117 -16.12 -28.70 26.15
N LYS A 118 -15.10 -28.65 27.03
CA LYS A 118 -13.65 -28.76 26.85
C LYS A 118 -13.18 -30.23 26.64
N PRO A 119 -11.88 -30.47 26.34
CA PRO A 119 -11.39 -31.56 25.50
C PRO A 119 -10.77 -32.73 26.29
N SER A 120 -10.59 -33.86 25.61
CA SER A 120 -9.72 -34.96 26.04
C SER A 120 -8.67 -35.25 24.97
N GLN A 121 -7.47 -35.56 25.46
CA GLN A 121 -6.18 -35.74 24.80
C GLN A 121 -6.09 -36.93 23.80
N PRO A 122 -4.99 -37.00 23.01
CA PRO A 122 -4.82 -37.90 21.88
C PRO A 122 -4.06 -39.18 22.25
N ASP A 123 -4.22 -40.26 21.46
CA ASP A 123 -3.16 -41.20 21.06
C ASP A 123 -3.67 -42.33 20.11
N PRO A 124 -2.80 -43.15 19.47
CA PRO A 124 -2.71 -43.18 18.00
C PRO A 124 -3.01 -44.56 17.36
N LEU A 125 -2.82 -44.60 16.02
CA LEU A 125 -2.72 -45.78 15.15
C LEU A 125 -4.05 -46.52 14.91
N ASP A 126 -4.50 -46.63 13.65
CA ASP A 126 -4.11 -47.71 12.75
C ASP A 126 -4.97 -47.75 11.46
N THR A 127 -4.31 -48.24 10.41
CA THR A 127 -4.69 -48.76 9.09
C THR A 127 -6.14 -48.89 8.56
N LYS A 128 -6.20 -48.77 7.21
CA LYS A 128 -7.02 -49.50 6.20
C LYS A 128 -8.32 -48.88 5.63
N ARG A 129 -8.22 -48.51 4.34
CA ARG A 129 -8.85 -49.14 3.16
C ARG A 129 -10.39 -49.21 3.05
N GLY A 130 -10.91 -48.65 1.94
CA GLY A 130 -12.27 -48.84 1.39
C GLY A 130 -13.24 -47.75 1.86
N GLU A 131 -14.20 -47.22 1.11
CA GLU A 131 -14.82 -47.50 -0.19
C GLU A 131 -15.51 -46.21 -0.65
N LYS A 132 -15.69 -46.06 -1.97
CA LYS A 132 -16.58 -45.05 -2.56
C LYS A 132 -18.04 -45.32 -2.15
N LYS A 133 -18.73 -44.33 -1.59
CA LYS A 133 -20.19 -44.21 -1.67
C LYS A 133 -20.59 -42.76 -1.94
N VAL A 134 -21.21 -42.58 -3.11
CA VAL A 134 -21.98 -41.41 -3.53
C VAL A 134 -23.27 -41.41 -2.71
N SER A 135 -23.60 -40.30 -2.04
CA SER A 135 -24.93 -40.13 -1.43
C SER A 135 -25.78 -39.17 -2.25
N ALA A 136 -26.92 -39.69 -2.68
CA ALA A 136 -28.07 -38.94 -3.13
C ALA A 136 -28.74 -38.20 -1.96
N SER A 137 -29.10 -36.95 -2.18
CA SER A 137 -30.17 -36.26 -1.45
C SER A 137 -30.84 -35.27 -2.40
N GLU A 138 -31.78 -35.81 -3.15
CA GLU A 138 -33.17 -35.36 -3.30
C GLU A 138 -33.61 -33.98 -2.73
N ILE A 139 -34.54 -33.37 -3.49
CA ILE A 139 -35.60 -32.41 -3.10
C ILE A 139 -35.33 -30.91 -3.38
N THR A 140 -35.81 -30.43 -4.54
CA THR A 140 -37.05 -29.63 -4.58
C THR A 140 -37.60 -29.52 -6.01
N GLN A 141 -38.83 -30.02 -6.16
CA GLN A 141 -39.72 -29.82 -7.30
C GLN A 141 -40.23 -28.37 -7.34
N ARG A 142 -40.43 -27.81 -8.53
CA ARG A 142 -41.72 -27.37 -9.11
C ARG A 142 -41.51 -26.26 -10.13
N GLY A 143 -42.14 -26.40 -11.31
CA GLY A 143 -42.26 -25.32 -12.29
C GLY A 143 -42.47 -25.80 -13.72
N ALA A 144 -43.39 -26.74 -13.94
CA ALA A 144 -43.86 -27.09 -15.27
C ALA A 144 -45.21 -26.43 -15.52
N GLU A 145 -45.22 -25.32 -16.26
CA GLU A 145 -46.44 -24.78 -16.85
C GLU A 145 -46.50 -25.20 -18.32
N ARG A 146 -47.41 -26.14 -18.58
CA ARG A 146 -47.91 -26.51 -19.90
C ARG A 146 -49.14 -25.65 -20.18
N THR A 147 -49.18 -24.99 -21.33
CA THR A 147 -50.41 -24.58 -22.02
C THR A 147 -50.29 -25.12 -23.44
N HIS A 148 -51.05 -26.16 -23.79
CA HIS A 148 -52.41 -26.14 -24.34
C HIS A 148 -52.48 -25.75 -25.82
N ALA A 149 -53.12 -26.66 -26.57
CA ALA A 149 -53.97 -26.46 -27.75
C ALA A 149 -53.49 -27.05 -29.10
N SER A 150 -54.29 -28.03 -29.54
CA SER A 150 -54.39 -28.73 -30.83
C SER A 150 -55.00 -27.82 -31.94
N PRO A 151 -55.31 -28.21 -33.22
CA PRO A 151 -55.84 -29.51 -33.65
C PRO A 151 -55.41 -30.05 -35.05
N LYS A 152 -55.95 -31.25 -35.31
CA LYS A 152 -56.09 -32.02 -36.56
C LYS A 152 -56.39 -31.18 -37.81
N ASP A 153 -56.00 -31.66 -38.99
CA ASP A 153 -56.98 -32.17 -39.98
C ASP A 153 -56.36 -32.90 -41.19
N PHE A 154 -57.27 -33.64 -41.82
CA PHE A 154 -57.24 -34.53 -42.98
C PHE A 154 -56.44 -34.04 -44.21
N GLU A 155 -55.91 -35.00 -44.99
CA GLU A 155 -56.29 -35.29 -46.39
C GLU A 155 -55.29 -36.31 -47.00
N SER A 156 -55.72 -37.53 -47.28
CA SER A 156 -56.32 -38.00 -48.54
C SER A 156 -55.28 -38.77 -49.39
N ARG A 157 -55.36 -40.10 -49.27
CA ARG A 157 -54.83 -41.05 -50.25
C ARG A 157 -55.75 -40.99 -51.47
N GLY A 158 -55.21 -40.74 -52.67
CA GLY A 158 -55.83 -41.19 -53.91
C GLY A 158 -55.55 -40.34 -55.15
N SER A 159 -54.94 -41.01 -56.15
CA SER A 159 -54.76 -40.70 -57.59
C SER A 159 -53.25 -40.64 -57.92
N LYS A 160 -52.63 -41.50 -58.73
CA LYS A 160 -52.98 -42.04 -60.06
C LYS A 160 -53.49 -40.95 -60.98
N ASP A 161 -52.55 -40.21 -61.59
CA ASP A 161 -52.60 -39.98 -63.03
C ASP A 161 -51.30 -39.41 -63.61
N ARG A 162 -50.95 -39.99 -64.76
CA ARG A 162 -50.46 -39.32 -65.98
C ARG A 162 -49.05 -38.72 -65.98
N THR A 163 -48.15 -39.55 -66.50
CA THR A 163 -47.36 -39.27 -67.72
C THR A 163 -47.46 -37.83 -68.26
N SER A 164 -46.42 -37.02 -68.01
CA SER A 164 -46.08 -35.89 -68.88
C SER A 164 -44.73 -36.18 -69.55
N PRO A 165 -44.67 -36.27 -70.89
CA PRO A 165 -43.44 -36.48 -71.63
C PRO A 165 -42.87 -35.13 -72.05
N SER A 166 -42.10 -34.49 -71.17
CA SER A 166 -41.30 -33.31 -71.55
C SER A 166 -39.91 -33.25 -70.91
N GLU A 167 -39.50 -34.28 -70.16
CA GLU A 167 -38.14 -34.36 -69.57
C GLU A 167 -37.05 -34.87 -70.52
N LEU A 168 -37.32 -35.06 -71.82
CA LEU A 168 -36.37 -35.67 -72.76
C LEU A 168 -35.72 -34.72 -73.77
N LEU A 169 -35.78 -33.39 -73.58
CA LEU A 169 -35.12 -32.43 -74.49
C LEU A 169 -34.13 -31.46 -73.83
N LEU A 170 -33.60 -31.79 -72.65
CA LEU A 170 -32.48 -31.08 -72.01
C LEU A 170 -31.34 -32.01 -71.55
N ALA A 171 -31.27 -33.22 -72.12
CA ALA A 171 -30.33 -34.27 -71.70
C ALA A 171 -29.04 -34.38 -72.55
N SER A 172 -28.76 -33.47 -73.49
CA SER A 172 -27.67 -33.67 -74.45
C SER A 172 -26.75 -32.47 -74.67
N LYS A 173 -26.28 -31.79 -73.61
CA LYS A 173 -25.10 -30.89 -73.74
C LYS A 173 -24.44 -30.50 -72.40
N SER A 174 -23.83 -31.44 -71.65
CA SER A 174 -22.95 -31.03 -70.54
C SER A 174 -21.88 -32.03 -70.07
N ARG A 175 -21.45 -32.98 -70.91
CA ARG A 175 -20.40 -33.95 -70.49
C ARG A 175 -18.95 -33.42 -70.55
N ARG A 176 -18.71 -32.17 -70.94
CA ARG A 176 -17.34 -31.61 -71.08
C ARG A 176 -16.96 -30.50 -70.08
N ALA A 177 -17.79 -30.18 -69.10
CA ALA A 177 -17.53 -29.12 -68.11
C ALA A 177 -17.30 -29.62 -66.66
N ARG A 178 -17.15 -30.93 -66.44
CA ARG A 178 -17.13 -31.54 -65.08
C ARG A 178 -15.78 -31.60 -64.37
N ARG A 179 -14.73 -30.92 -64.84
CA ARG A 179 -13.39 -31.04 -64.22
C ARG A 179 -12.74 -29.75 -63.76
N ILE A 180 -13.40 -28.58 -63.86
CA ILE A 180 -12.71 -27.30 -63.60
C ILE A 180 -13.17 -26.56 -62.34
N ASN A 181 -14.29 -26.91 -61.67
CA ASN A 181 -14.78 -26.09 -60.53
C ASN A 181 -15.00 -26.82 -59.18
N SER A 182 -14.38 -27.98 -58.92
CA SER A 182 -14.47 -28.59 -57.57
C SER A 182 -13.65 -27.86 -56.51
N GLY A 183 -12.54 -27.22 -56.89
CA GLY A 183 -11.67 -26.48 -55.96
C GLY A 183 -12.36 -25.26 -55.33
N TRP A 184 -13.20 -24.56 -56.10
CA TRP A 184 -13.89 -23.36 -55.60
C TRP A 184 -14.99 -23.70 -54.58
N LEU A 185 -15.69 -24.83 -54.75
CA LEU A 185 -16.69 -25.27 -53.78
C LEU A 185 -16.07 -25.69 -52.44
N TRP A 186 -14.87 -26.28 -52.45
CA TRP A 186 -14.13 -26.57 -51.21
C TRP A 186 -13.71 -25.29 -50.49
N LEU A 187 -13.20 -24.29 -51.21
CA LEU A 187 -12.90 -22.98 -50.63
C LEU A 187 -14.14 -22.31 -50.05
N ALA A 188 -15.28 -22.37 -50.75
CA ALA A 188 -16.54 -21.81 -50.28
C ALA A 188 -17.07 -22.50 -49.00
N ALA A 189 -16.71 -23.76 -48.75
CA ALA A 189 -17.07 -24.47 -47.53
C ALA A 189 -16.09 -24.23 -46.36
N VAL A 190 -14.78 -24.15 -46.64
CA VAL A 190 -13.74 -24.00 -45.61
C VAL A 190 -13.58 -22.55 -45.16
N LEU A 191 -13.76 -21.58 -46.06
CA LEU A 191 -13.54 -20.18 -45.72
C LEU A 191 -14.53 -19.66 -44.66
N PRO A 192 -15.86 -19.94 -44.73
CA PRO A 192 -16.79 -19.52 -43.68
C PRO A 192 -16.50 -20.16 -42.32
N THR A 193 -16.07 -21.43 -42.29
CA THR A 193 -15.74 -22.10 -41.04
C THR A 193 -14.48 -21.53 -40.40
N LEU A 194 -13.45 -21.19 -41.20
CA LEU A 194 -12.27 -20.47 -40.72
C LEU A 194 -12.64 -19.09 -40.18
N VAL A 195 -13.51 -18.34 -40.87
CA VAL A 195 -13.97 -17.03 -40.43
C VAL A 195 -14.75 -17.12 -39.11
N VAL A 196 -15.70 -18.05 -39.00
CA VAL A 196 -16.46 -18.26 -37.75
C VAL A 196 -15.54 -18.70 -36.62
N GLY A 197 -14.57 -19.57 -36.89
CA GLY A 197 -13.57 -20.02 -35.92
C GLY A 197 -12.73 -18.85 -35.40
N TYR A 198 -12.23 -18.01 -36.30
CA TYR A 198 -11.48 -16.79 -35.95
C TYR A 198 -12.31 -15.82 -35.11
N LEU A 199 -13.57 -15.55 -35.52
CA LEU A 199 -14.47 -14.65 -34.77
C LEU A 199 -14.81 -15.21 -33.38
N THR A 200 -15.05 -16.52 -33.27
CA THR A 200 -15.34 -17.16 -31.99
C THR A 200 -14.11 -17.13 -31.09
N TYR A 201 -12.92 -17.40 -31.63
CA TYR A 201 -11.67 -17.31 -30.88
C TYR A 201 -11.45 -15.90 -30.31
N HIS A 202 -11.64 -14.85 -31.12
CA HIS A 202 -11.53 -13.47 -30.65
C HIS A 202 -12.58 -13.14 -29.58
N SER A 203 -13.85 -13.50 -29.80
CA SER A 203 -14.90 -13.25 -28.82
C SER A 203 -14.66 -13.96 -27.49
N VAL A 204 -14.14 -15.19 -27.51
CA VAL A 204 -13.76 -15.93 -26.29
C VAL A 204 -12.55 -15.27 -25.63
N SER A 205 -11.52 -14.90 -26.39
CA SER A 205 -10.34 -14.21 -25.86
C SER A 205 -10.73 -12.90 -25.17
N ASP A 206 -11.54 -12.07 -25.82
CA ASP A 206 -12.00 -10.79 -25.27
C ASP A 206 -12.86 -10.99 -24.02
N SER A 207 -13.71 -12.02 -24.01
CA SER A 207 -14.54 -12.36 -22.84
C SER A 207 -13.70 -12.82 -21.66
N VAL A 208 -12.68 -13.65 -21.91
CA VAL A 208 -11.73 -14.12 -20.88
C VAL A 208 -10.92 -12.93 -20.34
N GLN A 209 -10.42 -12.06 -21.22
CA GLN A 209 -9.69 -10.85 -20.81
C GLN A 209 -10.58 -9.92 -19.97
N LEU A 210 -11.83 -9.67 -20.38
CA LEU A 210 -12.79 -8.87 -19.62
C LEU A 210 -13.06 -9.49 -18.23
N ALA A 211 -13.24 -10.81 -18.17
CA ALA A 211 -13.47 -11.52 -16.91
C ALA A 211 -12.26 -11.38 -15.96
N LEU A 212 -11.04 -11.61 -16.47
CA LEU A 212 -9.80 -11.43 -15.71
C LEU A 212 -9.62 -9.99 -15.23
N ARG A 213 -9.91 -9.01 -16.09
CA ARG A 213 -9.85 -7.59 -15.71
C ARG A 213 -10.80 -7.27 -14.57
N ASN A 214 -12.04 -7.76 -14.65
CA ASN A 214 -13.04 -7.57 -13.60
C ASN A 214 -12.64 -8.25 -12.30
N GLU A 215 -12.07 -9.46 -12.37
CA GLU A 215 -11.55 -10.19 -11.21
C GLU A 215 -10.41 -9.42 -10.53
N LEU A 216 -9.38 -9.01 -11.28
CA LEU A 216 -8.24 -8.25 -10.75
C LEU A 216 -8.68 -6.92 -10.14
N THR A 217 -9.60 -6.21 -10.79
CA THR A 217 -10.18 -4.97 -10.25
C THR A 217 -10.94 -5.25 -8.95
N GLY A 218 -11.71 -6.33 -8.90
CA GLY A 218 -12.44 -6.75 -7.71
C GLY A 218 -11.51 -7.08 -6.53
N VAL A 219 -10.44 -7.83 -6.78
CA VAL A 219 -9.42 -8.14 -5.76
C VAL A 219 -8.73 -6.87 -5.28
N SER A 220 -8.28 -6.00 -6.19
CA SER A 220 -7.63 -4.73 -5.85
C SER A 220 -8.52 -3.87 -4.95
N ASN A 221 -9.78 -3.65 -5.33
CA ASN A 221 -10.72 -2.85 -4.55
C ASN A 221 -11.03 -3.49 -3.18
N SER A 222 -11.09 -4.83 -3.12
CA SER A 222 -11.31 -5.53 -1.85
C SER A 222 -10.12 -5.36 -0.91
N VAL A 223 -8.88 -5.47 -1.41
CA VAL A 223 -7.65 -5.29 -0.62
C VAL A 223 -7.51 -3.84 -0.17
N GLU A 224 -7.78 -2.88 -1.04
CA GLU A 224 -7.78 -1.45 -0.71
C GLU A 224 -8.77 -1.15 0.42
N LEU A 225 -10.01 -1.63 0.31
CA LEU A 225 -11.04 -1.44 1.34
C LEU A 225 -10.69 -2.13 2.66
N ALA A 226 -10.15 -3.36 2.61
CA ALA A 226 -9.73 -4.09 3.79
C ALA A 226 -8.58 -3.38 4.50
N THR A 227 -7.58 -2.92 3.73
CA THR A 227 -6.42 -2.18 4.25
C THR A 227 -6.84 -0.86 4.86
N GLY A 228 -7.69 -0.07 4.18
CA GLY A 228 -8.20 1.19 4.70
C GLY A 228 -8.93 1.02 6.03
N ARG A 229 -9.84 0.05 6.11
CA ARG A 229 -10.54 -0.28 7.36
C ARG A 229 -9.59 -0.71 8.48
N PHE A 230 -8.61 -1.56 8.15
CA PHE A 230 -7.61 -2.00 9.12
C PHE A 230 -6.84 -0.82 9.71
N LEU A 231 -6.34 0.09 8.87
CA LEU A 231 -5.62 1.28 9.31
C LEU A 231 -6.50 2.22 10.14
N ASP A 232 -7.76 2.44 9.72
CA ASP A 232 -8.73 3.24 10.46
C ASP A 232 -9.05 2.64 11.84
N ASP A 233 -9.29 1.33 11.92
CA ASP A 233 -9.60 0.63 13.17
C ASP A 233 -8.41 0.73 14.15
N LYS A 234 -7.18 0.58 13.66
CA LYS A 234 -5.96 0.72 14.47
C LYS A 234 -5.72 2.15 14.92
N ALA A 235 -5.95 3.13 14.05
CA ALA A 235 -5.89 4.55 14.39
C ALA A 235 -6.91 4.91 15.48
N GLN A 236 -8.16 4.46 15.34
CA GLN A 236 -9.22 4.67 16.34
C GLN A 236 -8.93 3.98 17.66
N LEU A 237 -8.36 2.76 17.63
CA LEU A 237 -7.94 2.03 18.82
C LEU A 237 -6.90 2.84 19.62
N VAL A 238 -5.83 3.29 18.98
CA VAL A 238 -4.78 4.08 19.65
C VAL A 238 -5.32 5.44 20.12
N GLN A 239 -6.21 6.05 19.33
CA GLN A 239 -6.89 7.28 19.74
C GLN A 239 -7.76 7.07 20.99
N SER A 240 -8.37 5.89 21.16
CA SER A 240 -9.14 5.56 22.36
C SER A 240 -8.24 5.44 23.60
N TRP A 241 -6.99 4.97 23.45
CA TRP A 241 -6.01 4.88 24.53
C TRP A 241 -5.54 6.28 24.96
N ALA A 242 -5.26 7.15 24.00
CA ALA A 242 -4.91 8.55 24.25
C ALA A 242 -5.98 9.34 25.02
N ARG A 243 -7.25 8.91 24.98
CA ARG A 243 -8.37 9.53 25.71
C ARG A 243 -8.53 9.02 27.14
N GLN A 244 -7.79 8.00 27.54
CA GLN A 244 -7.86 7.50 28.91
C GLN A 244 -7.28 8.53 29.87
N SER A 245 -7.98 8.77 30.98
CA SER A 245 -7.61 9.82 31.93
C SER A 245 -6.18 9.63 32.45
N LEU A 246 -5.78 8.41 32.79
CA LEU A 246 -4.42 8.14 33.29
C LEU A 246 -3.32 8.53 32.29
N ILE A 247 -3.46 8.15 31.02
CA ILE A 247 -2.50 8.49 29.97
C ILE A 247 -2.53 10.00 29.70
N ARG A 248 -3.73 10.56 29.48
CA ARG A 248 -3.91 11.98 29.17
C ARG A 248 -3.38 12.87 30.28
N ASP A 249 -3.77 12.62 31.53
CA ASP A 249 -3.42 13.44 32.68
C ASP A 249 -1.91 13.33 32.99
N SER A 250 -1.29 12.16 32.76
CA SER A 250 0.16 12.00 32.84
C SER A 250 0.89 12.82 31.78
N ILE A 251 0.39 12.82 30.54
CA ILE A 251 0.96 13.63 29.45
C ILE A 251 0.78 15.13 29.74
N LEU A 252 -0.39 15.56 30.21
CA LEU A 252 -0.64 16.95 30.60
C LEU A 252 0.31 17.42 31.70
N GLY A 253 0.56 16.57 32.72
CA GLY A 253 1.55 16.85 33.76
C GLY A 253 2.96 16.99 33.21
N LEU A 254 3.36 16.15 32.24
CA LEU A 254 4.67 16.26 31.58
C LEU A 254 4.78 17.53 30.70
N VAL A 255 3.72 17.92 30.00
CA VAL A 255 3.67 19.18 29.23
C VAL A 255 3.88 20.37 30.18
N GLU A 256 3.16 20.42 31.30
CA GLU A 256 3.28 21.49 32.29
C GLU A 256 4.70 21.57 32.91
N LEU A 257 5.32 20.42 33.16
CA LEU A 257 6.71 20.35 33.62
C LEU A 257 7.69 20.86 32.55
N SER A 258 7.44 20.56 31.27
CA SER A 258 8.31 21.00 30.17
C SER A 258 8.26 22.52 29.91
N ASP A 259 7.10 23.14 30.10
CA ASP A 259 6.91 24.59 29.90
C ASP A 259 7.58 25.43 30.99
N ARG A 260 7.69 24.88 32.20
CA ARG A 260 8.46 25.47 33.30
C ARG A 260 9.95 25.26 33.02
N LYS A 261 10.51 26.09 32.12
CA LYS A 261 11.90 26.17 31.56
C LYS A 261 13.09 25.71 32.43
N SER A 262 12.92 25.46 33.72
CA SER A 262 13.89 24.87 34.63
C SER A 262 13.85 23.33 34.61
N LYS A 263 14.63 22.78 33.67
CA LYS A 263 15.30 21.46 33.68
C LYS A 263 14.47 20.22 33.30
N LEU A 264 14.80 19.70 32.11
CA LEU A 264 14.55 18.32 31.66
C LEU A 264 14.92 17.26 32.72
N ASP A 265 15.89 17.53 33.59
CA ASP A 265 16.24 16.70 34.76
C ASP A 265 15.01 16.32 35.62
N VAL A 266 13.99 17.20 35.69
CA VAL A 266 12.77 16.96 36.47
C VAL A 266 11.81 16.01 35.74
N ALA A 267 11.78 16.05 34.41
CA ALA A 267 10.96 15.14 33.60
C ALA A 267 11.54 13.72 33.63
N GLU A 268 12.87 13.60 33.63
CA GLU A 268 13.58 12.32 33.74
C GLU A 268 13.26 11.58 35.05
N SER A 269 13.17 12.32 36.17
CA SER A 269 12.82 11.74 37.47
C SER A 269 11.32 11.52 37.69
N SER A 270 10.48 11.86 36.70
CA SER A 270 9.03 11.86 36.86
C SER A 270 8.45 10.44 36.70
N PRO A 271 7.61 9.96 37.62
CA PRO A 271 6.94 8.67 37.48
C PRO A 271 5.90 8.63 36.36
N LEU A 272 5.58 9.78 35.74
CA LEU A 272 4.52 9.91 34.74
C LEU A 272 4.82 9.13 33.44
N ALA A 273 6.08 9.12 32.98
CA ALA A 273 6.46 8.35 31.79
C ALA A 273 6.30 6.84 32.01
N ALA A 274 6.72 6.35 33.18
CA ALA A 274 6.53 4.95 33.59
C ALA A 274 5.05 4.58 33.73
N GLN A 275 4.21 5.50 34.22
CA GLN A 275 2.76 5.31 34.28
C GLN A 275 2.16 5.16 32.88
N ILE A 276 2.50 6.05 31.94
CA ILE A 276 2.05 5.96 30.53
C ILE A 276 2.44 4.60 29.94
N LEU A 277 3.69 4.18 30.10
CA LEU A 277 4.16 2.89 29.61
C LEU A 277 3.38 1.73 30.20
N SER A 278 3.16 1.73 31.53
CA SER A 278 2.44 0.66 32.21
C SER A 278 1.01 0.52 31.74
N GLU A 279 0.30 1.65 31.56
CA GLU A 279 -1.07 1.65 31.04
C GLU A 279 -1.10 1.19 29.58
N LEU A 280 -0.19 1.65 28.72
CA LEU A 280 -0.11 1.20 27.33
C LEU A 280 0.17 -0.31 27.23
N LYS A 281 1.01 -0.88 28.10
CA LYS A 281 1.22 -2.34 28.17
C LYS A 281 -0.06 -3.09 28.57
N VAL A 282 -0.82 -2.57 29.53
CA VAL A 282 -2.11 -3.15 29.94
C VAL A 282 -3.13 -3.10 28.81
N LEU A 283 -3.25 -1.97 28.12
CA LEU A 283 -4.25 -1.76 27.05
C LEU A 283 -3.96 -2.54 25.78
N SER A 284 -2.69 -2.60 25.38
CA SER A 284 -2.26 -3.35 24.21
C SER A 284 -2.23 -4.87 24.46
N GLY A 285 -2.07 -5.29 25.72
CA GLY A 285 -1.77 -6.67 26.07
C GLY A 285 -0.39 -7.13 25.58
N LYS A 286 0.51 -6.20 25.22
CA LYS A 286 1.86 -6.48 24.72
C LYS A 286 2.91 -5.97 25.72
N PRO A 287 3.94 -6.76 26.05
CA PRO A 287 4.98 -6.33 26.98
C PRO A 287 5.96 -5.32 26.35
N ASP A 288 6.09 -5.33 25.03
CA ASP A 288 7.08 -4.55 24.27
C ASP A 288 6.46 -3.33 23.58
N VAL A 289 5.49 -2.65 24.21
CA VAL A 289 4.98 -1.39 23.63
C VAL A 289 6.02 -0.30 23.73
N LYS A 290 6.28 0.36 22.60
CA LYS A 290 7.16 1.54 22.50
C LYS A 290 6.29 2.77 22.25
N PHE A 291 6.60 3.90 22.90
CA PHE A 291 5.82 5.13 22.77
C PHE A 291 6.69 6.37 22.91
N VAL A 292 6.36 7.44 22.19
CA VAL A 292 7.02 8.74 22.32
C VAL A 292 5.98 9.84 22.41
N VAL A 293 6.27 10.86 23.23
CA VAL A 293 5.41 12.02 23.36
C VAL A 293 6.18 13.28 23.00
N TRP A 294 5.61 14.08 22.11
CA TRP A 294 6.13 15.39 21.73
C TRP A 294 5.18 16.50 22.14
N ASN A 295 5.71 17.61 22.64
CA ASN A 295 4.94 18.82 22.88
C ASN A 295 4.78 19.68 21.61
N GLN A 296 4.08 20.81 21.72
CA GLN A 296 3.88 21.76 20.62
C GLN A 296 5.18 22.37 20.06
N SER A 297 6.29 22.30 20.82
CA SER A 297 7.61 22.77 20.38
C SER A 297 8.40 21.71 19.60
N PHE A 298 7.76 20.59 19.23
CA PHE A 298 8.42 19.45 18.58
C PHE A 298 9.59 18.88 19.40
N THR A 299 9.51 18.95 20.73
CA THR A 299 10.53 18.38 21.62
C THR A 299 9.96 17.13 22.31
N THR A 300 10.78 16.10 22.43
CA THR A 300 10.42 14.87 23.12
C THR A 300 10.32 15.13 24.61
N ILE A 301 9.15 14.90 25.20
CA ILE A 301 8.90 15.10 26.64
C ILE A 301 8.73 13.79 27.41
N ALA A 302 8.51 12.69 26.71
CA ALA A 302 8.41 11.35 27.28
C ALA A 302 8.78 10.30 26.24
N SER A 303 9.40 9.22 26.67
CA SER A 303 9.72 8.07 25.83
C SER A 303 9.65 6.76 26.62
N TRP A 304 9.65 5.64 25.90
CA TRP A 304 9.71 4.30 26.47
C TRP A 304 11.12 3.90 26.91
N ARG A 305 12.15 4.66 26.51
CA ARG A 305 13.55 4.35 26.83
C ARG A 305 13.81 4.57 28.31
N GLU A 306 14.48 3.61 28.94
CA GLU A 306 14.87 3.71 30.36
C GLU A 306 16.02 4.70 30.58
N ASP A 307 16.85 4.91 29.56
CA ASP A 307 17.99 5.83 29.61
C ASP A 307 17.61 7.30 29.45
N HIS A 308 16.36 7.58 29.03
CA HIS A 308 15.83 8.92 28.78
C HIS A 308 16.70 9.79 27.85
N SER A 309 17.56 9.17 27.03
CA SER A 309 18.55 9.86 26.20
C SER A 309 17.93 10.73 25.10
N ASP A 310 16.69 10.44 24.74
CA ASP A 310 15.91 11.15 23.74
C ASP A 310 15.09 12.32 24.30
N LEU A 311 15.01 12.48 25.63
CA LEU A 311 14.28 13.59 26.24
C LEU A 311 14.91 14.94 25.88
N GLY A 312 14.07 15.89 25.46
CA GLY A 312 14.46 17.24 25.07
C GLY A 312 15.04 17.34 23.67
N GLN A 313 15.28 16.21 23.00
CA GLN A 313 15.68 16.22 21.60
C GLN A 313 14.51 16.67 20.71
N PRO A 314 14.80 17.42 19.62
CA PRO A 314 13.78 17.74 18.65
C PRO A 314 13.33 16.49 17.89
N VAL A 315 12.09 16.50 17.39
CA VAL A 315 11.59 15.53 16.42
C VAL A 315 12.54 15.49 15.23
N ILE A 316 12.89 14.30 14.74
CA ILE A 316 13.78 14.20 13.59
C ILE A 316 13.11 14.75 12.31
N PRO A 317 13.89 15.27 11.34
CA PRO A 317 13.33 15.94 10.16
C PRO A 317 12.33 15.09 9.37
N SER A 318 12.57 13.78 9.24
CA SER A 318 11.68 12.86 8.51
C SER A 318 10.32 12.68 9.18
N GLY A 319 10.23 12.80 10.51
CA GLY A 319 8.98 12.69 11.27
C GLY A 319 8.24 14.01 11.50
N THR A 320 8.89 15.15 11.22
CA THR A 320 8.38 16.47 11.58
C THR A 320 7.04 16.78 10.90
N SER A 321 6.87 16.38 9.63
CA SER A 321 5.62 16.60 8.91
C SER A 321 4.44 15.84 9.52
N ASP A 322 4.66 14.62 9.98
CA ASP A 322 3.61 13.78 10.56
C ASP A 322 3.24 14.28 11.96
N VAL A 323 4.22 14.63 12.78
CA VAL A 323 3.98 15.26 14.09
C VAL A 323 3.24 16.59 13.93
N ALA A 324 3.60 17.41 12.94
CA ALA A 324 2.92 18.68 12.68
C ALA A 324 1.44 18.47 12.32
N ARG A 325 1.12 17.47 11.50
CA ARG A 325 -0.26 17.09 11.18
C ARG A 325 -1.03 16.68 12.42
N VAL A 326 -0.41 15.90 13.30
CA VAL A 326 -1.02 15.48 14.56
C VAL A 326 -1.25 16.63 15.51
N LEU A 327 -0.31 17.57 15.62
CA LEU A 327 -0.49 18.79 16.42
C LEU A 327 -1.62 19.69 15.87
N ARG A 328 -2.03 19.54 14.60
CA ARG A 328 -3.26 20.14 14.05
C ARG A 328 -4.54 19.35 14.34
N GLY A 329 -4.43 18.24 15.06
CA GLY A 329 -5.54 17.39 15.48
C GLY A 329 -5.84 16.22 14.54
N GLU A 330 -5.01 15.96 13.53
CA GLU A 330 -5.12 14.76 12.69
C GLU A 330 -4.59 13.51 13.42
N THR A 331 -5.07 12.33 13.08
CA THR A 331 -4.41 11.06 13.44
C THR A 331 -3.62 10.57 12.23
N VAL A 332 -2.37 10.16 12.44
CA VAL A 332 -1.48 9.72 11.36
C VAL A 332 -0.99 8.31 11.64
N VAL A 333 -0.99 7.46 10.61
CA VAL A 333 -0.31 6.16 10.65
C VAL A 333 1.01 6.30 9.90
N TYR A 334 2.11 6.00 10.58
CA TYR A 334 3.48 6.05 10.07
C TYR A 334 3.96 4.66 9.64
N GLY A 335 4.80 4.61 8.61
CA GLY A 335 5.43 3.40 8.11
C GLY A 335 4.57 2.63 7.12
N PRO A 336 4.97 1.40 6.75
CA PRO A 336 6.16 0.64 7.16
C PRO A 336 7.47 1.30 6.72
N ASP A 337 8.42 1.46 7.63
CA ASP A 337 9.75 2.00 7.34
C ASP A 337 10.84 1.32 8.17
N ARG A 338 12.06 1.23 7.62
CA ARG A 338 13.27 0.73 8.31
C ARG A 338 14.26 1.82 8.67
N GLY A 339 13.99 3.06 8.28
CA GLY A 339 14.80 4.21 8.69
C GLY A 339 14.63 4.55 10.17
N ASP A 340 15.18 5.71 10.56
CA ASP A 340 15.21 6.16 11.96
C ASP A 340 13.82 6.37 12.60
N GLY A 341 12.75 6.31 11.80
CA GLY A 341 11.37 6.54 12.24
C GLY A 341 11.19 7.96 12.82
N PRO A 342 9.98 8.47 13.05
CA PRO A 342 9.79 9.85 13.52
C PRO A 342 10.41 10.15 14.90
N ALA A 343 10.86 9.11 15.61
CA ALA A 343 11.32 9.15 16.98
C ALA A 343 12.80 8.79 17.15
N SER A 344 13.60 8.69 16.09
CA SER A 344 14.96 8.13 16.16
C SER A 344 14.98 6.84 16.98
N LEU A 345 14.05 5.93 16.67
CA LEU A 345 13.92 4.67 17.43
C LEU A 345 15.15 3.77 17.23
N THR A 346 16.02 4.12 16.27
CA THR A 346 17.02 3.24 15.68
C THR A 346 18.44 3.50 16.22
N GLU A 347 18.63 4.46 17.13
CA GLU A 347 19.91 4.62 17.80
C GLU A 347 20.12 3.59 18.93
N VAL A 348 20.60 2.42 18.52
CA VAL A 348 21.88 1.86 19.01
C VAL A 348 21.93 1.52 20.51
N GLU A 349 21.39 0.35 20.87
CA GLU A 349 22.22 -0.61 21.62
C GLU A 349 22.95 -1.49 20.60
N VAL A 350 24.09 -0.98 20.10
CA VAL A 350 25.07 -1.77 19.34
C VAL A 350 25.66 -2.78 20.32
N GLY A 351 25.00 -3.93 20.45
CA GLY A 351 25.43 -4.97 21.39
C GLY A 351 24.57 -6.23 21.40
N THR A 352 23.29 -6.13 21.06
CA THR A 352 22.35 -7.26 21.05
C THR A 352 21.71 -7.38 19.66
N ALA A 353 22.33 -8.21 18.82
CA ALA A 353 22.03 -8.39 17.39
C ALA A 353 20.63 -8.93 17.03
N ASP A 354 19.65 -8.90 17.93
CA ASP A 354 18.35 -9.55 17.76
C ASP A 354 17.14 -8.60 17.89
N GLU A 355 17.32 -7.31 18.19
CA GLU A 355 16.19 -6.37 18.23
C GLU A 355 15.76 -5.91 16.83
N SER A 356 14.86 -6.70 16.24
CA SER A 356 13.87 -6.33 15.24
C SER A 356 14.40 -5.82 13.88
N ILE A 357 14.71 -6.76 12.99
CA ILE A 357 14.79 -6.57 11.53
C ILE A 357 13.42 -6.11 10.93
N GLU A 358 12.34 -6.21 11.71
CA GLU A 358 10.99 -5.86 11.27
C GLU A 358 10.84 -4.34 11.03
N PRO A 359 10.27 -3.93 9.88
CA PRO A 359 9.85 -2.56 9.62
C PRO A 359 8.93 -2.01 10.71
N MET A 360 9.18 -0.76 11.08
CA MET A 360 8.35 -0.03 12.03
C MET A 360 7.05 0.44 11.36
N MET A 361 5.93 0.17 12.02
CA MET A 361 4.67 0.87 11.79
C MET A 361 4.12 1.39 13.11
N ALA A 362 3.69 2.66 13.14
CA ALA A 362 3.20 3.30 14.36
C ALA A 362 1.97 4.16 14.10
N CYS A 363 1.18 4.40 15.14
CA CYS A 363 0.10 5.38 15.12
C CYS A 363 0.50 6.59 15.93
N ILE A 364 0.32 7.79 15.37
CA ILE A 364 0.57 9.06 16.03
C ILE A 364 -0.78 9.76 16.20
N VAL A 365 -1.17 10.02 17.46
CA VAL A 365 -2.48 10.55 17.85
C VAL A 365 -2.37 11.84 18.65
N PRO A 366 -3.33 12.77 18.50
CA PRO A 366 -3.31 14.03 19.23
C PRO A 366 -3.78 13.83 20.67
N ILE A 367 -3.07 14.45 21.61
CA ILE A 367 -3.50 14.59 23.00
C ILE A 367 -4.15 15.95 23.17
N ARG A 368 -5.38 15.94 23.69
CA ARG A 368 -6.18 17.14 23.91
C ARG A 368 -6.33 17.42 25.40
N ASP A 369 -6.29 18.70 25.75
CA ASP A 369 -6.61 19.18 27.10
C ASP A 369 -8.14 19.20 27.36
N GLU A 370 -8.54 19.75 28.50
CA GLU A 370 -9.96 19.90 28.87
C GLU A 370 -10.72 20.85 27.93
N ASN A 371 -10.02 21.79 27.28
CA ASN A 371 -10.58 22.74 26.31
C ASN A 371 -10.65 22.15 24.89
N SER A 372 -10.28 20.88 24.72
CA SER A 372 -10.14 20.22 23.41
C SER A 372 -9.02 20.76 22.53
N GLU A 373 -8.10 21.56 23.07
CA GLU A 373 -6.91 22.05 22.38
C GLU A 373 -5.84 20.97 22.33
N VAL A 374 -5.14 20.84 21.20
CA VAL A 374 -4.09 19.82 21.03
C VAL A 374 -2.80 20.32 21.67
N VAL A 375 -2.35 19.65 22.72
CA VAL A 375 -1.18 20.06 23.54
C VAL A 375 0.05 19.20 23.29
N ALA A 376 -0.14 17.97 22.81
CA ALA A 376 0.94 17.03 22.53
C ALA A 376 0.53 16.03 21.44
N ALA A 377 1.53 15.34 20.89
CA ALA A 377 1.38 14.20 20.00
C ALA A 377 1.93 12.95 20.69
N LEU A 378 1.16 11.86 20.70
CA LEU A 378 1.56 10.55 21.22
C LEU A 378 1.75 9.58 20.06
N LEU A 379 2.96 9.07 19.90
CA LEU A 379 3.26 7.93 19.05
C LEU A 379 3.18 6.64 19.85
N VAL A 380 2.54 5.62 19.29
CA VAL A 380 2.53 4.25 19.83
C VAL A 380 2.96 3.27 18.74
N ASN A 381 3.94 2.43 19.05
CA ASN A 381 4.55 1.40 18.21
C ASN A 381 4.54 0.03 18.93
N SER A 382 4.95 -1.02 18.22
CA SER A 382 5.14 -2.39 18.70
C SER A 382 3.85 -3.05 19.21
N ILE A 383 2.72 -2.60 18.69
CA ILE A 383 1.40 -3.21 18.91
C ILE A 383 1.08 -4.31 17.89
N GLY A 384 2.08 -4.77 17.14
CA GLY A 384 1.92 -5.76 16.06
C GLY A 384 1.32 -5.20 14.76
N LEU A 385 1.31 -3.86 14.60
CA LEU A 385 0.67 -3.20 13.46
C LEU A 385 1.23 -3.68 12.12
N PHE A 386 2.56 -3.74 11.99
CA PHE A 386 3.21 -4.22 10.77
C PHE A 386 2.92 -5.70 10.48
N LYS A 387 2.99 -6.56 11.50
CA LYS A 387 2.71 -7.99 11.35
C LYS A 387 1.29 -8.24 10.84
N GLU A 388 0.29 -7.61 11.47
CA GLU A 388 -1.11 -7.75 11.05
C GLU A 388 -1.36 -7.11 9.67
N PHE A 389 -0.71 -5.98 9.37
CA PHE A 389 -0.75 -5.37 8.04
C PHE A 389 -0.21 -6.34 6.99
N ASN A 390 0.95 -6.95 7.22
CA ASN A 390 1.55 -7.91 6.30
C ASN A 390 0.71 -9.19 6.15
N GLU A 391 0.12 -9.67 7.23
CA GLU A 391 -0.77 -10.85 7.24
C GLU A 391 -2.00 -10.63 6.34
N LEU A 392 -2.57 -9.41 6.32
CA LEU A 392 -3.68 -9.04 5.43
C LEU A 392 -3.33 -9.25 3.94
N PHE A 393 -2.15 -8.79 3.51
CA PHE A 393 -1.67 -8.97 2.13
C PHE A 393 -1.35 -10.44 1.83
N HIS A 394 -0.75 -11.15 2.79
CA HIS A 394 -0.45 -12.56 2.66
C HIS A 394 -1.71 -13.41 2.49
N GLU A 395 -2.71 -13.23 3.35
CA GLU A 395 -3.97 -13.98 3.31
C GLU A 395 -4.75 -13.70 2.01
N SER A 396 -4.74 -12.44 1.56
CA SER A 396 -5.33 -12.03 0.27
C SER A 396 -4.61 -12.68 -0.92
N SER A 397 -3.27 -12.75 -0.87
CA SER A 397 -2.45 -13.40 -1.91
C SER A 397 -2.72 -14.90 -1.98
N VAL A 398 -2.74 -15.59 -0.83
CA VAL A 398 -3.00 -17.04 -0.75
C VAL A 398 -4.42 -17.37 -1.25
N THR A 399 -5.42 -16.54 -0.88
CA THR A 399 -6.82 -16.77 -1.27
C THR A 399 -7.05 -16.56 -2.75
N SER A 400 -6.43 -15.54 -3.35
CA SER A 400 -6.58 -15.21 -4.77
C SER A 400 -5.64 -15.99 -5.69
N GLY A 401 -4.55 -16.54 -5.16
CA GLY A 401 -3.45 -17.10 -5.96
C GLY A 401 -2.64 -16.03 -6.71
N LEU A 402 -2.82 -14.76 -6.37
CA LEU A 402 -2.10 -13.62 -6.94
C LEU A 402 -0.97 -13.17 -6.00
N ASP A 403 0.02 -12.47 -6.56
CA ASP A 403 1.04 -11.79 -5.77
C ASP A 403 0.56 -10.38 -5.39
N ILE A 404 0.15 -10.20 -4.13
CA ILE A 404 -0.40 -8.93 -3.64
C ILE A 404 0.56 -8.35 -2.61
N TYR A 405 0.96 -7.11 -2.84
CA TYR A 405 1.83 -6.36 -1.95
C TYR A 405 1.52 -4.86 -2.02
N ALA A 406 1.95 -4.13 -1.00
CA ALA A 406 1.86 -2.68 -0.94
C ALA A 406 3.20 -2.03 -1.31
N ILE A 407 3.13 -0.82 -1.85
CA ILE A 407 4.30 0.03 -2.12
C ILE A 407 4.08 1.45 -1.58
N ASN A 408 5.17 2.15 -1.28
CA ASN A 408 5.14 3.58 -0.95
C ASN A 408 5.16 4.44 -2.23
N ARG A 409 5.10 5.77 -2.05
CA ARG A 409 5.15 6.75 -3.17
C ARG A 409 6.44 6.72 -3.98
N ASP A 410 7.53 6.20 -3.43
CA ASP A 410 8.81 6.03 -4.14
C ASP A 410 8.87 4.72 -4.95
N GLY A 411 7.81 3.92 -4.90
CA GLY A 411 7.74 2.59 -5.50
C GLY A 411 8.57 1.54 -4.75
N LYS A 412 8.89 1.77 -3.48
CA LYS A 412 9.49 0.76 -2.60
C LYS A 412 8.39 -0.10 -1.99
N MET A 413 8.63 -1.41 -1.93
CA MET A 413 7.70 -2.36 -1.34
C MET A 413 7.59 -2.12 0.17
N ILE A 414 6.38 -2.03 0.71
CA ILE A 414 6.13 -1.82 2.15
C ILE A 414 5.43 -3.01 2.81
N SER A 415 5.02 -4.03 2.06
CA SER A 415 4.64 -5.34 2.60
C SER A 415 5.54 -6.43 2.01
N VAL A 416 5.50 -7.64 2.53
CA VAL A 416 6.20 -8.78 1.93
C VAL A 416 5.40 -9.30 0.75
N SER A 417 6.04 -9.45 -0.40
CA SER A 417 5.48 -10.21 -1.54
C SER A 417 5.68 -11.72 -1.33
N PRO A 418 4.62 -12.54 -1.31
CA PRO A 418 4.75 -13.99 -1.26
C PRO A 418 5.52 -14.56 -2.46
N HIS A 419 5.39 -13.94 -3.64
CA HIS A 419 6.15 -14.37 -4.82
C HIS A 419 7.65 -14.11 -4.64
N ALA A 420 8.03 -12.90 -4.22
CA ALA A 420 9.42 -12.55 -3.98
C ALA A 420 10.07 -13.44 -2.91
N ALA A 421 9.35 -13.71 -1.81
CA ALA A 421 9.77 -14.67 -0.79
C ALA A 421 9.95 -16.09 -1.35
N SER A 422 9.04 -16.54 -2.21
CA SER A 422 9.15 -17.85 -2.86
C SER A 422 10.37 -17.96 -3.80
N LEU A 423 10.74 -16.86 -4.47
CA LEU A 423 11.92 -16.82 -5.34
C LEU A 423 13.21 -16.83 -4.54
N PHE A 424 13.23 -16.19 -3.36
CA PHE A 424 14.35 -16.26 -2.44
C PHE A 424 14.62 -17.71 -2.00
N HIS A 425 13.58 -18.43 -1.57
CA HIS A 425 13.72 -19.84 -1.17
C HIS A 425 14.16 -20.78 -2.32
N ARG A 426 14.00 -20.35 -3.57
CA ARG A 426 14.49 -21.06 -4.77
C ARG A 426 15.89 -20.61 -5.21
N SER A 427 16.54 -19.73 -4.45
CA SER A 427 17.82 -19.08 -4.80
C SER A 427 17.75 -18.32 -6.14
N GLN A 428 16.57 -17.81 -6.51
CA GLN A 428 16.34 -17.00 -7.70
C GLN A 428 16.29 -15.50 -7.39
N PHE A 429 16.27 -15.17 -6.09
CA PHE A 429 16.23 -13.82 -5.56
C PHE A 429 17.20 -13.73 -4.38
N ASP A 430 18.01 -12.68 -4.31
CA ASP A 430 19.13 -12.61 -3.35
C ASP A 430 18.80 -11.81 -2.10
N MET A 431 17.62 -11.18 -2.08
CA MET A 431 17.16 -10.39 -0.96
C MET A 431 16.33 -11.26 -0.04
N ASP A 432 16.74 -11.35 1.22
CA ASP A 432 16.02 -12.06 2.26
C ASP A 432 14.59 -11.48 2.40
N PRO A 433 13.53 -12.29 2.58
CA PRO A 433 12.16 -11.81 2.69
C PRO A 433 11.98 -10.73 3.77
N ASP A 434 12.70 -10.87 4.88
CA ASP A 434 12.70 -9.91 5.98
C ASP A 434 13.52 -8.67 5.65
N THR A 435 14.26 -8.64 4.54
CA THR A 435 14.92 -7.45 4.00
C THR A 435 14.16 -6.81 2.83
N ILE A 436 13.17 -7.49 2.24
CA ILE A 436 12.41 -6.97 1.08
C ILE A 436 11.67 -5.67 1.42
N VAL A 437 11.05 -5.63 2.59
CA VAL A 437 10.19 -4.51 2.99
C VAL A 437 11.01 -3.23 3.18
N ALA A 438 10.54 -2.09 2.71
CA ALA A 438 11.24 -0.80 2.65
C ALA A 438 12.57 -0.74 1.88
N SER A 439 13.12 -1.87 1.39
CA SER A 439 14.41 -1.89 0.68
C SER A 439 14.27 -2.21 -0.81
N LEU A 440 13.32 -3.08 -1.17
CA LEU A 440 13.09 -3.46 -2.56
C LEU A 440 12.29 -2.37 -3.29
N ARG A 441 12.92 -1.71 -4.26
CA ARG A 441 12.21 -0.89 -5.25
C ARG A 441 11.63 -1.77 -6.37
N VAL A 442 10.35 -1.58 -6.66
CA VAL A 442 9.58 -2.33 -7.66
C VAL A 442 9.82 -1.72 -9.04
N SER A 443 11.01 -1.97 -9.58
CA SER A 443 11.46 -1.43 -10.86
C SER A 443 11.38 -2.45 -12.00
N ASP A 444 11.15 -1.96 -13.22
CA ASP A 444 11.21 -2.74 -14.45
C ASP A 444 12.67 -2.87 -14.91
N PRO A 445 13.25 -4.09 -14.95
CA PRO A 445 14.60 -4.29 -15.46
C PRO A 445 14.75 -4.08 -16.97
N GLY A 446 13.67 -3.98 -17.73
CA GLY A 446 13.66 -3.84 -19.19
C GLY A 446 14.07 -5.11 -19.95
N ALA A 447 14.76 -6.03 -19.29
CA ALA A 447 15.20 -7.32 -19.81
C ALA A 447 15.09 -8.41 -18.74
N VAL A 448 15.21 -9.66 -19.17
CA VAL A 448 15.29 -10.81 -18.28
C VAL A 448 16.53 -10.69 -17.39
N ILE A 449 16.33 -10.79 -16.07
CA ILE A 449 17.44 -10.68 -15.10
C ILE A 449 18.27 -11.96 -15.18
N THR A 450 19.41 -11.90 -15.87
CA THR A 450 20.43 -12.96 -15.85
C THR A 450 21.46 -12.68 -14.77
N ASP A 451 22.20 -13.71 -14.32
CA ASP A 451 23.23 -13.56 -13.29
C ASP A 451 24.30 -12.53 -13.70
N SER A 452 24.61 -12.39 -15.00
CA SER A 452 25.55 -11.38 -15.50
C SER A 452 25.03 -9.94 -15.47
N ILE A 453 23.70 -9.75 -15.60
CA ILE A 453 23.07 -8.41 -15.62
C ILE A 453 22.78 -7.96 -14.19
N ARG A 454 22.54 -8.90 -13.27
CA ARG A 454 22.14 -8.64 -11.89
C ARG A 454 23.06 -7.64 -11.17
N ASP A 455 24.36 -7.85 -11.23
CA ASP A 455 25.35 -7.00 -10.53
C ASP A 455 25.47 -5.61 -11.16
N GLN A 456 25.02 -5.44 -12.40
CA GLN A 456 25.04 -4.17 -13.13
C GLN A 456 23.75 -3.36 -12.93
N LEU A 457 22.69 -3.96 -12.38
CA LEU A 457 21.39 -3.30 -12.23
C LEU A 457 21.37 -2.36 -11.02
N VAL A 458 21.61 -1.08 -11.28
CA VAL A 458 21.35 -0.01 -10.30
C VAL A 458 19.84 0.25 -10.24
N ARG A 459 19.12 -0.50 -9.39
CA ARG A 459 17.64 -0.44 -9.27
C ARG A 459 17.07 0.97 -9.06
N ARG A 460 17.83 1.88 -8.44
CA ARG A 460 17.42 3.27 -8.22
C ARG A 460 17.28 4.07 -9.52
N SER A 461 18.00 3.69 -10.56
CA SER A 461 17.98 4.35 -11.88
C SER A 461 16.92 3.78 -12.83
N LEU A 462 16.36 2.60 -12.51
CA LEU A 462 15.39 1.92 -13.35
C LEU A 462 13.99 2.51 -13.17
N PRO A 463 13.19 2.58 -14.25
CA PRO A 463 11.79 2.98 -14.15
C PRO A 463 11.02 2.01 -13.24
N LEU A 464 9.95 2.50 -12.62
CA LEU A 464 9.03 1.63 -11.88
C LEU A 464 8.34 0.67 -12.85
N THR A 465 7.95 -0.52 -12.37
CA THR A 465 7.02 -1.35 -13.15
C THR A 465 5.73 -0.59 -13.40
N GLU A 466 4.99 -0.90 -14.46
CA GLU A 466 3.75 -0.18 -14.76
C GLU A 466 2.72 -0.27 -13.63
N SER A 467 2.60 -1.44 -12.99
CA SER A 467 1.77 -1.63 -11.79
C SER A 467 2.21 -0.74 -10.63
N ALA A 468 3.52 -0.66 -10.37
CA ALA A 468 4.04 0.20 -9.31
C ALA A 468 3.87 1.67 -9.64
N SER A 469 4.15 2.09 -10.88
CA SER A 469 3.94 3.45 -11.36
C SER A 469 2.48 3.87 -11.22
N SER A 470 1.54 3.04 -11.67
CA SER A 470 0.10 3.29 -11.52
C SER A 470 -0.29 3.47 -10.05
N ALA A 471 0.14 2.56 -9.18
CA ALA A 471 -0.16 2.62 -7.75
C ALA A 471 0.45 3.87 -7.07
N THR A 472 1.67 4.29 -7.45
CA THR A 472 2.26 5.55 -6.93
C THR A 472 1.49 6.80 -7.34
N LEU A 473 0.80 6.76 -8.49
CA LEU A 473 -0.07 7.83 -8.97
C LEU A 473 -1.49 7.77 -8.39
N GLY A 474 -1.81 6.73 -7.59
CA GLY A 474 -3.16 6.49 -7.07
C GLY A 474 -4.14 5.98 -8.15
N GLU A 475 -3.62 5.44 -9.25
CA GLU A 475 -4.41 4.87 -10.33
C GLU A 475 -4.55 3.35 -10.17
N SER A 476 -5.74 2.83 -10.46
CA SER A 476 -6.02 1.38 -10.50
C SER A 476 -6.02 0.89 -11.95
N LEU A 477 -4.83 0.83 -12.56
CA LEU A 477 -4.67 0.36 -13.93
C LEU A 477 -4.47 -1.17 -13.96
N VAL A 478 -5.34 -1.85 -14.68
CA VAL A 478 -5.25 -3.30 -14.90
C VAL A 478 -4.68 -3.56 -16.29
N ARG A 479 -3.49 -4.17 -16.35
CA ARG A 479 -2.84 -4.63 -17.57
C ARG A 479 -2.81 -6.15 -17.61
N LEU A 480 -3.25 -6.72 -18.74
CA LEU A 480 -3.25 -8.17 -18.98
C LEU A 480 -2.08 -8.62 -19.86
N ASP A 481 -1.51 -7.71 -20.63
CA ASP A 481 -0.33 -8.03 -21.44
C ASP A 481 0.86 -8.33 -20.53
N PRO A 482 1.62 -9.40 -20.80
CA PRO A 482 2.82 -9.70 -20.03
C PRO A 482 3.84 -8.56 -20.11
N TYR A 483 4.41 -8.18 -18.97
CA TYR A 483 5.50 -7.21 -18.88
C TYR A 483 6.64 -7.74 -18.00
N SER A 484 7.78 -7.06 -18.04
CA SER A 484 8.93 -7.37 -17.19
C SER A 484 8.67 -6.83 -15.78
N ASN A 485 8.77 -7.69 -14.77
CA ASN A 485 8.59 -7.28 -13.38
C ASN A 485 9.92 -7.37 -12.63
N TYR A 486 9.90 -6.90 -11.39
CA TYR A 486 11.05 -6.84 -10.47
C TYR A 486 11.71 -8.20 -10.17
N ALA A 487 11.08 -9.30 -10.60
CA ALA A 487 11.36 -10.69 -10.26
C ALA A 487 11.58 -11.59 -11.49
N ARG A 488 11.46 -11.08 -12.73
CA ARG A 488 11.41 -11.92 -13.93
C ARG A 488 12.82 -12.38 -14.36
N ARG A 489 13.07 -13.67 -14.16
CA ARG A 489 14.09 -14.48 -14.84
C ARG A 489 13.56 -15.14 -16.11
#